data_AF-A0A923YF73-F1
#
_entry.id   AF-A0A923YF73-F1
#
_cell.length_a   1.000
_cell.length_b   1.000
_cell.length_c   1.000
_cell.angle_alpha   90.00
_cell.angle_beta   90.00
_cell.angle_gamma   90.00
#
_symmetry.space_group_name_H-M   'P 1'
#
loop_
_entity.id
_entity.type
_entity.pdbx_description
1 polymer ?
#
loop_
_entity_poly.entity_id
_entity_poly.type
_entity_poly.pdbx_seq_one_letter_code
_entity_poly.pdbx_strand_id
1 'polypeptide(L)'
;MSGKLIVFSAPSGSGKTTIVKHLISKFPNLGFSISACTRDRRGRNEENGKDYYFLTPEEFKHKIDEQAFAEWEEVYPGGFYGTLKSEVERVWA
;
A
#
# COMPACT_ATOMS: atom_id res chain seq x y z
N MET A 1 10.45 -4.60 18.03
CA MET A 1 9.95 -3.80 16.90
C MET A 1 9.48 -2.47 17.45
N SER A 2 10.06 -1.35 17.04
CA SER A 2 9.64 -0.02 17.50
C SER A 2 9.81 1.00 16.39
N GLY A 3 8.86 1.01 15.46
CA GLY A 3 8.64 2.11 14.53
C GLY A 3 7.28 2.75 14.78
N LYS A 4 7.13 4.04 14.45
CA LYS A 4 5.82 4.70 14.51
C LYS A 4 5.14 4.57 13.16
N LEU A 5 3.90 4.06 13.15
CA LEU A 5 3.05 4.08 11.96
C LEU A 5 2.25 5.39 11.94
N ILE A 6 2.30 6.11 10.82
CA ILE A 6 1.51 7.32 10.59
C ILE A 6 0.48 7.01 9.50
N VAL A 7 -0.79 7.00 9.87
CA VAL A 7 -1.90 6.69 8.95
C VAL A 7 -2.60 7.98 8.54
N PHE A 8 -2.70 8.22 7.22
CA PHE A 8 -3.47 9.31 6.65
C PHE A 8 -4.79 8.77 6.08
N SER A 9 -5.90 9.07 6.75
CA SER A 9 -7.25 8.70 6.28
C SER A 9 -8.04 9.95 5.87
N ALA A 10 -8.65 9.90 4.70
CA ALA A 10 -9.53 10.93 4.14
C ALA A 10 -10.20 10.38 2.85
N PRO A 11 -11.31 10.97 2.36
CA PRO A 11 -11.95 10.56 1.11
C PRO A 11 -11.03 10.67 -0.12
N SER A 12 -11.40 10.01 -1.23
CA SER A 12 -10.71 10.22 -2.51
C SER A 12 -10.76 11.69 -2.94
N GLY A 13 -9.70 12.20 -3.59
CA GLY A 13 -9.60 13.60 -4.02
C GLY A 13 -9.19 14.62 -2.95
N SER A 14 -9.07 14.24 -1.68
CA SER A 14 -8.72 15.15 -0.56
C SER A 14 -7.25 15.62 -0.50
N GLY A 15 -6.37 15.14 -1.40
CA GLY A 15 -4.95 15.56 -1.43
C GLY A 15 -4.00 14.77 -0.52
N LYS A 16 -4.41 13.62 0.04
CA LYS A 16 -3.56 12.74 0.88
C LYS A 16 -2.18 12.48 0.27
N THR A 17 -2.14 12.09 -1.00
CA THR A 17 -0.90 11.76 -1.72
C THR A 17 0.05 12.96 -1.78
N THR A 18 -0.48 14.18 -1.92
CA THR A 18 0.31 15.41 -1.92
C THR A 18 0.99 15.63 -0.57
N ILE A 19 0.24 15.47 0.53
CA ILE A 19 0.77 15.61 1.90
C ILE A 19 1.83 14.55 2.17
N VAL A 20 1.57 13.28 1.83
CA VAL A 20 2.51 12.18 2.07
C VAL A 20 3.82 12.39 1.30
N LYS A 21 3.75 12.76 0.02
CA LYS A 21 4.95 13.09 -0.78
C LYS A 21 5.73 14.26 -0.19
N HIS A 22 5.03 15.29 0.28
CA HIS A 22 5.67 16.43 0.93
C HIS A 22 6.40 16.00 2.21
N LEU A 23 5.76 15.20 3.07
CA LEU A 23 6.36 14.72 4.32
C LEU A 23 7.60 13.87 4.07
N ILE A 24 7.56 12.92 3.13
CA ILE A 24 8.72 12.08 2.79
C ILE A 24 9.88 12.95 2.28
N SER A 25 9.60 14.00 1.50
CA SER A 25 10.64 14.93 1.03
C SER A 25 11.28 15.76 2.14
N LYS A 26 10.55 16.01 3.23
CA LYS A 26 10.99 16.83 4.37
C LYS A 26 11.64 16.01 5.48
N PHE A 27 11.23 14.77 5.64
CA PHE A 27 11.66 13.88 6.71
C PHE A 27 12.20 12.58 6.09
N PRO A 28 13.51 12.53 5.76
CA PRO A 28 14.13 11.37 5.09
C PRO A 28 14.06 10.06 5.88
N ASN A 29 13.73 10.12 7.17
CA ASN A 29 13.49 8.99 8.05
C ASN A 29 12.07 8.41 7.93
N LEU A 30 11.20 9.00 7.10
CA LEU A 30 9.89 8.43 6.76
C LEU A 30 10.00 7.59 5.49
N GLY A 31 9.55 6.34 5.56
CA GLY A 31 9.31 5.50 4.39
C GLY A 31 7.85 5.57 3.93
N PHE A 32 7.64 5.36 2.64
CA PHE A 32 6.30 5.10 2.10
C PHE A 32 6.01 3.60 2.15
N SER A 33 4.82 3.24 2.60
CA SER A 33 4.32 1.86 2.53
C SER A 33 3.62 1.64 1.20
N ILE A 34 4.10 0.66 0.43
CA ILE A 34 3.58 0.27 -0.86
C ILE A 34 2.45 -0.75 -0.65
N SER A 35 1.23 -0.38 -1.05
CA SER A 35 0.08 -1.28 -0.97
C SER A 35 0.10 -2.35 -2.06
N ALA A 36 -0.55 -3.48 -1.81
CA ALA A 36 -0.93 -4.44 -2.83
C ALA A 36 -2.29 -4.08 -3.45
N CYS A 37 -2.50 -4.42 -4.72
CA CYS A 37 -3.79 -4.30 -5.38
C CYS A 37 -3.98 -5.35 -6.47
N THR A 38 -5.23 -5.64 -6.82
CA THR A 38 -5.57 -6.59 -7.91
C THR A 38 -5.89 -5.96 -9.24
N ARG A 39 -5.90 -4.62 -9.31
CA ARG A 39 -6.09 -3.93 -10.58
C ARG A 39 -4.87 -4.08 -11.46
N ASP A 40 -5.09 -3.98 -12.76
CA ASP A 40 -3.99 -3.89 -13.71
C ASP A 40 -3.17 -2.61 -13.49
N ARG A 41 -1.86 -2.76 -13.75
CA ARG A 41 -0.92 -1.65 -13.84
C ARG A 41 -1.33 -0.71 -14.97
N ARG A 42 -1.36 0.59 -14.71
CA ARG A 42 -1.71 1.62 -15.69
C ARG A 42 -0.51 1.90 -16.61
N GLY A 43 -0.56 1.33 -17.80
CA GLY A 43 0.42 1.58 -18.85
C GLY A 43 1.85 1.29 -18.39
N ARG A 44 2.82 2.06 -18.91
CA ARG A 44 4.24 1.87 -18.62
C ARG A 44 4.76 2.65 -17.41
N ASN A 45 3.93 3.50 -16.79
CA ASN A 45 4.40 4.48 -15.80
C ASN A 45 4.46 3.96 -14.37
N GLU A 46 3.54 3.07 -14.01
CA GLU A 46 3.58 2.43 -12.69
C GLU A 46 4.65 1.34 -12.68
N GLU A 47 5.00 0.73 -11.55
CA GLU A 47 5.96 -0.36 -11.48
C GLU A 47 5.66 -1.25 -10.27
N ASN A 48 5.78 -2.57 -10.46
CA ASN A 48 5.52 -3.53 -9.39
C ASN A 48 6.58 -3.43 -8.30
N GLY A 49 6.16 -3.35 -7.04
CA GLY A 49 7.05 -3.16 -5.90
C GLY A 49 7.55 -1.72 -5.73
N LYS A 50 6.94 -0.76 -6.44
CA LYS A 50 7.21 0.67 -6.30
C LYS A 50 5.92 1.47 -6.13
N ASP A 51 4.99 1.34 -7.08
CA ASP A 51 3.70 2.02 -7.02
C ASP A 51 2.67 1.17 -6.27
N TYR A 52 2.63 -0.11 -6.61
CA TYR A 52 1.84 -1.14 -5.92
C TYR A 52 2.56 -2.49 -6.03
N TYR A 53 2.20 -3.43 -5.17
CA TYR A 53 2.32 -4.86 -5.50
C TYR A 53 1.09 -5.26 -6.31
N PHE A 54 1.27 -5.46 -7.62
CA PHE A 54 0.20 -5.89 -8.51
C PHE A 54 0.07 -7.41 -8.40
N LEU A 55 -0.97 -7.87 -7.73
CA LEU A 55 -1.28 -9.27 -7.50
C LEU A 55 -2.46 -9.70 -8.36
N THR A 56 -2.56 -10.99 -8.67
CA THR A 56 -3.83 -11.53 -9.17
C THR A 56 -4.87 -11.58 -8.04
N PRO A 57 -6.18 -11.62 -8.34
CA PRO A 57 -7.21 -11.85 -7.34
C PRO A 57 -6.99 -13.12 -6.51
N GLU A 58 -6.48 -14.18 -7.14
CA GLU A 58 -6.17 -15.45 -6.49
C GLU A 58 -5.01 -15.29 -5.50
N GLU A 59 -3.92 -14.64 -5.90
CA GLU A 59 -2.77 -14.35 -5.03
C GLU A 59 -3.17 -13.45 -3.84
N PHE A 60 -4.03 -12.47 -4.08
CA PHE A 60 -4.51 -11.58 -3.02
C PHE A 60 -5.34 -12.35 -2.00
N LYS A 61 -6.26 -13.21 -2.44
CA LYS A 61 -7.09 -14.05 -1.55
C LYS A 61 -6.24 -15.04 -0.76
N HIS A 62 -5.26 -15.68 -1.39
CA HIS A 62 -4.30 -16.53 -0.69
C HIS A 62 -3.60 -15.77 0.45
N LYS A 63 -3.20 -14.51 0.21
CA LYS A 63 -2.59 -13.66 1.25
C LYS A 63 -3.57 -13.23 2.35
N ILE A 64 -4.86 -13.14 2.06
CA ILE A 64 -5.90 -12.96 3.09
C ILE A 64 -5.94 -14.19 4.00
N ASP A 65 -5.95 -15.39 3.41
CA ASP A 65 -5.98 -16.66 4.14
C ASP A 65 -4.72 -16.85 5.02
N GLU A 66 -3.56 -16.39 4.53
CA GLU A 66 -2.30 -16.36 5.28
C GLU A 66 -2.24 -15.25 6.35
N GLN A 67 -3.30 -14.43 6.50
CA GLN A 67 -3.31 -13.25 7.37
C GLN A 67 -2.14 -12.29 7.10
N ALA A 68 -1.70 -12.15 5.86
CA ALA A 68 -0.51 -11.40 5.49
C ALA A 68 -0.72 -9.87 5.46
N PHE A 69 -1.95 -9.39 5.54
CA PHE A 69 -2.30 -7.97 5.49
C PHE A 69 -2.45 -7.35 6.88
N ALA A 70 -1.98 -6.11 7.03
CA ALA A 70 -2.29 -5.26 8.18
C ALA A 70 -3.70 -4.66 8.05
N GLU A 71 -4.10 -4.32 6.82
CA GLU A 71 -5.45 -3.90 6.43
C GLU A 71 -5.68 -4.25 4.96
N TRP A 72 -6.93 -4.51 4.59
CA TRP A 72 -7.35 -4.68 3.20
C TRP A 72 -8.85 -4.42 3.06
N GLU A 73 -9.27 -4.11 1.84
CA GLU A 73 -10.67 -3.86 1.47
C GLU A 73 -10.95 -4.31 0.03
N GLU A 74 -12.15 -4.82 -0.23
CA GLU A 74 -12.70 -5.02 -1.58
C GLU A 74 -13.44 -3.76 -2.02
N VAL A 75 -12.75 -2.86 -2.73
CA VAL A 75 -13.30 -1.55 -3.10
C VAL A 75 -14.37 -1.66 -4.20
N TYR A 76 -14.19 -2.63 -5.09
CA TYR A 76 -15.14 -3.02 -6.15
C TYR A 76 -15.16 -4.55 -6.22
N PRO A 77 -16.21 -5.18 -6.76
CA PRO A 77 -16.22 -6.63 -6.97
C PRO A 77 -14.96 -7.10 -7.72
N GLY A 78 -14.11 -7.90 -7.07
CA GLY A 78 -12.82 -8.38 -7.58
C GLY A 78 -11.64 -7.40 -7.48
N GLY A 79 -11.89 -6.16 -7.06
CA GLY A 79 -10.92 -5.07 -6.93
C GLY A 79 -10.47 -4.87 -5.50
N PHE A 80 -9.41 -5.58 -5.09
CA PHE A 80 -8.87 -5.55 -3.73
C PHE A 80 -7.69 -4.59 -3.62
N TYR A 81 -7.56 -3.98 -2.46
CA TYR A 81 -6.42 -3.17 -2.05
C TYR A 81 -6.07 -3.49 -0.61
N GLY A 82 -4.78 -3.45 -0.26
CA GLY A 82 -4.37 -3.64 1.13
C GLY A 82 -2.89 -3.41 1.37
N THR A 83 -2.52 -3.30 2.65
CA THR A 83 -1.14 -3.08 3.08
C THR A 83 -0.57 -4.36 3.69
N LEU A 84 0.53 -4.86 3.13
CA LEU A 84 1.18 -6.08 3.61
C LEU A 84 1.90 -5.82 4.94
N LYS A 85 1.84 -6.79 5.87
CA LYS A 85 2.62 -6.74 7.12
C LYS A 85 4.13 -6.68 6.84
N SER A 86 4.59 -7.45 5.85
CA SER A 86 5.99 -7.44 5.41
C SER A 86 6.44 -6.05 4.91
N GLU A 87 5.52 -5.26 4.37
CA GLU A 87 5.84 -3.90 3.92
C GLU A 87 6.03 -2.95 5.09
N VAL A 88 5.21 -3.09 6.14
CA VAL A 88 5.39 -2.34 7.39
C VAL A 88 6.74 -2.70 8.03
N GLU A 89 7.07 -3.99 8.06
CA GLU A 89 8.37 -4.47 8.56
C GLU A 89 9.54 -3.94 7.73
N ARG A 90 9.43 -3.95 6.40
CA ARG A 90 10.45 -3.41 5.48
C ARG A 90 10.73 -1.93 5.73
N VAL A 91 9.69 -1.14 6.02
CA VAL A 91 9.82 0.31 6.28
C VAL A 91 10.41 0.60 7.67
N TRP A 92 10.22 -0.32 8.63
CA TRP A 92 10.79 -0.19 9.98
C TRP A 92 12.21 -0.72 10.14
N ALA A 93 12.71 -1.50 9.18
CA ALA A 93 14.09 -2.01 9.16
C ALA A 93 15.09 -0.91 8.79
#